data_AF-A0AA41K8I7-F1
#
_entry.id   AF-A0AA41K8I7-F1
#
_cell.length_a   1.000
_cell.length_b   1.000
_cell.length_c   1.000
_cell.angle_alpha   90.00
_cell.angle_beta   90.00
_cell.angle_gamma   90.00
#
_symmetry.space_group_name_H-M   'P 1'
#
loop_
_entity.id
_entity.type
_entity.pdbx_description
1 polymer ?
#
loop_
_entity_poly.entity_id
_entity_poly.type
_entity_poly.pdbx_seq_one_letter_code
_entity_poly.pdbx_strand_id
1 'polypeptide(L)'
;MSLYKDSLCKTYLRKASLYRTRLAAVIFAMSLMAAGCGGTASPDDSGGAVTGASGTMGSAKESEENGESMETGESMETGEAKENREADHESEPVYGDELKDGVYPVAVESSSNMFRITECELTVKDGSMSAVMTMGGTGYLKLYMGTGEEAQKASDQDFVPYVETKDGVHTFTVPVAALDQEIDCSAFSKNKEKWYDRVLVFRSQSLPLDAFADSKMTTVESLKLEDGSYTVEVKLEGGSGRAAVESPTVLRVEDGKALATIIWGSSNYDYMKVDEEKFELINTEGNSAFEIPVNGFDWKIPVIADTIAMSRPHEISYTLIFDSSTLKRAE
;
A
#
# COMPACT_ATOMS: atom_id res chain seq x y z
N MET A 1 -13.00 28.80 -2.42
CA MET A 1 -12.06 27.64 -2.44
C MET A 1 -12.49 26.49 -1.54
N SER A 2 -12.96 26.70 -0.30
CA SER A 2 -13.42 25.62 0.60
C SER A 2 -14.66 24.85 0.07
N LEU A 3 -15.66 25.53 -0.49
CA LEU A 3 -16.89 24.87 -0.99
C LEU A 3 -16.67 23.97 -2.24
N TYR A 4 -15.61 24.21 -3.01
CA TYR A 4 -15.31 23.44 -4.23
C TYR A 4 -14.65 22.10 -3.91
N LYS A 5 -13.74 22.11 -2.92
CA LYS A 5 -13.10 20.90 -2.37
C LYS A 5 -14.13 19.96 -1.73
N ASP A 6 -15.10 20.51 -1.00
CA ASP A 6 -16.19 19.73 -0.39
C ASP A 6 -17.10 19.05 -1.42
N SER A 7 -17.35 19.68 -2.57
CA SER A 7 -18.23 19.12 -3.61
C SER A 7 -17.58 17.94 -4.35
N LEU A 8 -16.31 18.09 -4.75
CA LEU A 8 -15.52 17.02 -5.38
C LEU A 8 -15.33 15.83 -4.43
N CYS A 9 -15.00 16.12 -3.16
CA CYS A 9 -14.90 15.11 -2.11
C CYS A 9 -16.24 14.38 -1.91
N LYS A 10 -17.38 15.10 -1.85
CA LYS A 10 -18.71 14.48 -1.70
C LYS A 10 -19.14 13.64 -2.91
N THR A 11 -18.88 14.07 -4.14
CA THR A 11 -19.25 13.30 -5.34
C THR A 11 -18.42 12.03 -5.47
N TYR A 12 -17.10 12.11 -5.23
CA TYR A 12 -16.23 10.94 -5.21
C TYR A 12 -16.55 10.00 -4.04
N LEU A 13 -16.68 10.51 -2.80
CA LEU A 13 -17.05 9.70 -1.65
C LEU A 13 -18.45 9.07 -1.78
N ARG A 14 -19.38 9.70 -2.52
CA ARG A 14 -20.66 9.06 -2.88
C ARG A 14 -20.47 7.89 -3.84
N LYS A 15 -19.60 8.01 -4.86
CA LYS A 15 -19.25 6.90 -5.76
C LYS A 15 -18.54 5.77 -4.99
N ALA A 16 -17.60 6.11 -4.09
CA ALA A 16 -16.88 5.15 -3.25
C ALA A 16 -17.79 4.48 -2.19
N SER A 17 -18.72 5.23 -1.59
CA SER A 17 -19.76 4.71 -0.68
C SER A 17 -20.70 3.74 -1.39
N LEU A 18 -21.11 4.04 -2.64
CA LEU A 18 -21.87 3.10 -3.47
C LEU A 18 -21.08 1.80 -3.72
N TYR A 19 -19.75 1.87 -3.84
CA TYR A 19 -18.87 0.70 -3.92
C TYR A 19 -18.84 -0.10 -2.60
N ARG A 20 -18.76 0.57 -1.43
CA ARG A 20 -18.88 -0.07 -0.09
C ARG A 20 -20.19 -0.85 0.05
N THR A 21 -21.32 -0.28 -0.38
CA THR A 21 -22.63 -0.96 -0.35
C THR A 21 -22.73 -2.13 -1.34
N ARG A 22 -22.09 -2.02 -2.52
CA ARG A 22 -22.12 -3.10 -3.53
C ARG A 22 -21.22 -4.27 -3.15
N LEU A 23 -20.06 -4.03 -2.53
CA LEU A 23 -19.17 -5.09 -2.07
C LEU A 23 -19.80 -5.89 -0.90
N ALA A 24 -20.42 -5.19 0.07
CA ALA A 24 -21.16 -5.83 1.16
C ALA A 24 -22.37 -6.65 0.66
N ALA A 25 -23.07 -6.17 -0.38
CA ALA A 25 -24.19 -6.90 -0.98
C ALA A 25 -23.76 -8.15 -1.77
N VAL A 26 -22.57 -8.15 -2.39
CA VAL A 26 -22.03 -9.33 -3.09
C VAL A 26 -21.56 -10.39 -2.09
N ILE A 27 -20.99 -10.00 -0.95
CA ILE A 27 -20.64 -10.91 0.14
C ILE A 27 -21.90 -11.52 0.78
N PHE A 28 -22.99 -10.75 0.93
CA PHE A 28 -24.27 -11.28 1.46
C PHE A 28 -25.03 -12.16 0.45
N ALA A 29 -24.80 -12.01 -0.86
CA ALA A 29 -25.44 -12.82 -1.89
C ALA A 29 -24.77 -14.19 -2.13
N MET A 30 -23.48 -14.37 -1.77
CA MET A 30 -22.81 -15.67 -1.89
C MET A 30 -23.13 -16.65 -0.75
N SER A 31 -23.73 -16.20 0.35
CA SER A 31 -24.08 -17.07 1.49
C SER A 31 -25.43 -17.78 1.36
N LEU A 32 -26.13 -17.67 0.22
CA LEU A 32 -27.51 -18.21 0.06
C LEU A 32 -27.72 -19.21 -1.08
N MET A 33 -26.68 -19.73 -1.74
CA MET A 33 -26.85 -20.81 -2.72
C MET A 33 -25.95 -22.01 -2.44
N ALA A 34 -26.32 -22.80 -1.43
CA ALA A 34 -25.86 -24.17 -1.28
C ALA A 34 -27.04 -25.06 -0.84
N ALA A 35 -27.93 -25.38 -1.79
CA ALA A 35 -28.91 -26.46 -1.65
C ALA A 35 -29.33 -27.02 -3.03
N GLY A 36 -28.88 -28.24 -3.32
CA GLY A 36 -29.42 -29.15 -4.36
C GLY A 36 -28.90 -28.91 -5.78
N CYS A 37 -28.57 -29.89 -6.61
CA CYS A 37 -28.76 -31.35 -6.59
C CYS A 37 -27.65 -32.03 -7.41
N GLY A 38 -27.32 -33.27 -7.04
CA GLY A 38 -26.42 -34.14 -7.79
C GLY A 38 -27.07 -34.79 -9.03
N GLY A 39 -26.22 -35.40 -9.85
CA GLY A 39 -26.62 -36.26 -10.97
C GLY A 39 -25.47 -36.55 -11.94
N THR A 40 -24.98 -37.77 -11.92
CA THR A 40 -23.86 -38.38 -12.66
C THR A 40 -24.16 -38.65 -14.15
N ALA A 41 -23.12 -38.62 -15.00
CA ALA A 41 -22.69 -39.65 -15.99
C ALA A 41 -22.20 -39.10 -17.35
N SER A 42 -21.00 -39.54 -17.76
CA SER A 42 -20.40 -39.57 -19.12
C SER A 42 -21.02 -40.72 -19.97
N PRO A 43 -20.65 -41.03 -21.25
CA PRO A 43 -19.37 -40.77 -21.97
C PRO A 43 -19.34 -40.62 -23.53
N ASP A 44 -18.10 -40.46 -24.04
CA ASP A 44 -17.48 -40.81 -25.35
C ASP A 44 -17.91 -40.19 -26.69
N ASP A 45 -16.96 -39.67 -27.50
CA ASP A 45 -16.20 -40.44 -28.53
C ASP A 45 -15.24 -39.57 -29.40
N SER A 46 -14.16 -40.22 -29.86
CA SER A 46 -13.20 -40.06 -30.99
C SER A 46 -13.09 -38.75 -31.82
N GLY A 47 -11.97 -38.34 -32.43
CA GLY A 47 -10.67 -38.94 -32.77
C GLY A 47 -10.17 -38.35 -34.11
N GLY A 48 -8.86 -38.18 -34.31
CA GLY A 48 -8.26 -38.07 -35.67
C GLY A 48 -7.29 -36.91 -35.92
N ALA A 49 -5.99 -37.22 -35.96
CA ALA A 49 -4.91 -36.41 -36.50
C ALA A 49 -4.40 -37.04 -37.81
N VAL A 50 -3.97 -36.24 -38.80
CA VAL A 50 -3.02 -36.67 -39.84
C VAL A 50 -2.08 -35.52 -40.23
N THR A 51 -0.80 -35.87 -40.27
CA THR A 51 0.42 -35.14 -40.62
C THR A 51 0.71 -35.13 -42.12
N GLY A 52 1.54 -34.20 -42.61
CA GLY A 52 2.25 -34.37 -43.89
C GLY A 52 3.15 -33.19 -44.25
N ALA A 53 4.46 -33.43 -44.32
CA ALA A 53 5.52 -32.45 -44.49
C ALA A 53 6.21 -32.52 -45.87
N SER A 54 6.94 -31.44 -46.20
CA SER A 54 8.33 -31.43 -46.74
C SER A 54 8.60 -30.94 -48.18
N GLY A 55 9.57 -30.00 -48.26
CA GLY A 55 10.61 -29.82 -49.29
C GLY A 55 10.32 -28.83 -50.43
N THR A 56 11.23 -28.04 -51.01
CA THR A 56 12.67 -27.78 -50.85
C THR A 56 13.02 -26.51 -51.68
N MET A 57 14.10 -25.83 -51.29
CA MET A 57 14.83 -24.66 -51.85
C MET A 57 14.98 -24.48 -53.38
N GLY A 58 15.13 -23.22 -53.81
CA GLY A 58 15.67 -22.77 -55.10
C GLY A 58 16.01 -21.26 -55.10
N SER A 59 17.11 -20.87 -55.76
CA SER A 59 17.94 -19.67 -55.51
C SER A 59 17.77 -18.47 -56.47
N ALA A 60 18.11 -17.28 -55.96
CA ALA A 60 18.71 -16.07 -56.59
C ALA A 60 18.04 -15.33 -57.78
N LYS A 61 17.89 -13.99 -57.67
CA LYS A 61 18.78 -12.94 -58.27
C LYS A 61 18.25 -11.50 -58.01
N GLU A 62 19.17 -10.55 -57.86
CA GLU A 62 18.98 -9.09 -57.73
C GLU A 62 18.34 -8.41 -58.96
N SER A 63 17.55 -7.35 -58.72
CA SER A 63 17.66 -6.05 -59.41
C SER A 63 16.75 -4.98 -58.78
N GLU A 64 17.28 -3.76 -58.66
CA GLU A 64 16.66 -2.51 -58.23
C GLU A 64 15.46 -2.09 -59.09
N GLU A 65 14.45 -1.41 -58.51
CA GLU A 65 14.13 0.02 -58.77
C GLU A 65 12.84 0.47 -58.04
N ASN A 66 12.96 1.63 -57.39
CA ASN A 66 12.00 2.68 -57.03
C ASN A 66 10.47 2.46 -57.19
N GLY A 67 9.71 2.83 -56.16
CA GLY A 67 8.26 3.07 -56.26
C GLY A 67 7.56 3.25 -54.91
N GLU A 68 7.16 4.48 -54.59
CA GLU A 68 6.22 4.80 -53.51
C GLU A 68 4.89 4.04 -53.64
N SER A 69 4.44 3.41 -52.55
CA SER A 69 3.02 3.26 -52.23
C SER A 69 2.83 2.87 -50.77
N MET A 70 2.18 3.79 -50.05
CA MET A 70 1.12 3.56 -49.07
C MET A 70 0.60 2.11 -48.99
N GLU A 71 0.75 1.44 -47.84
CA GLU A 71 -0.36 0.97 -47.00
C GLU A 71 0.11 0.29 -45.70
N THR A 72 -0.64 0.57 -44.63
CA THR A 72 -1.08 -0.38 -43.59
C THR A 72 -0.10 -0.84 -42.52
N GLY A 73 -0.50 -0.60 -41.27
CA GLY A 73 0.11 -1.17 -40.10
C GLY A 73 -0.46 -0.57 -38.82
N GLU A 74 -1.75 -0.80 -38.56
CA GLU A 74 -2.25 -0.83 -37.19
C GLU A 74 -1.29 -1.65 -36.34
N SER A 75 -0.56 -0.98 -35.46
CA SER A 75 0.19 -1.62 -34.38
C SER A 75 -0.49 -1.19 -33.10
N MET A 76 -1.49 -2.00 -32.75
CA MET A 76 -2.09 -2.09 -31.44
C MET A 76 -1.00 -2.47 -30.46
N GLU A 77 -0.39 -1.49 -29.81
CA GLU A 77 0.52 -1.73 -28.69
C GLU A 77 -0.31 -1.80 -27.40
N THR A 78 -1.06 -2.89 -27.29
CA THR A 78 -1.49 -3.47 -26.02
C THR A 78 -0.29 -4.19 -25.42
N GLY A 79 0.13 -3.75 -24.24
CA GLY A 79 0.99 -4.54 -23.36
C GLY A 79 2.22 -3.80 -22.87
N GLU A 80 2.06 -2.94 -21.87
CA GLU A 80 3.15 -2.67 -20.93
C GLU A 80 2.87 -3.40 -19.62
N ALA A 81 3.53 -4.55 -19.53
CA ALA A 81 4.11 -5.21 -18.37
C ALA A 81 3.43 -4.99 -16.99
N LYS A 82 2.64 -5.98 -16.59
CA LYS A 82 2.66 -6.47 -15.19
C LYS A 82 4.06 -7.05 -14.93
N GLU A 83 4.96 -6.25 -14.37
CA GLU A 83 6.25 -6.74 -13.88
C GLU A 83 6.28 -6.67 -12.35
N ASN A 84 6.35 -7.86 -11.74
CA ASN A 84 6.72 -8.18 -10.36
C ASN A 84 6.26 -7.18 -9.27
N ARG A 85 4.99 -7.29 -8.88
CA ARG A 85 4.61 -6.97 -7.50
C ARG A 85 4.85 -8.23 -6.68
N GLU A 86 5.81 -8.19 -5.76
CA GLU A 86 5.73 -9.07 -4.59
C GLU A 86 4.34 -8.85 -3.98
N ALA A 87 3.59 -9.93 -3.85
CA ALA A 87 2.21 -9.90 -3.40
C ALA A 87 2.17 -9.58 -1.90
N ASP A 88 2.18 -8.29 -1.56
CA ASP A 88 1.69 -7.79 -0.28
C ASP A 88 0.22 -7.33 -0.43
N HIS A 89 -0.62 -8.23 -0.99
CA HIS A 89 -2.03 -7.99 -1.29
C HIS A 89 -2.97 -8.48 -0.18
N GLU A 90 -2.52 -8.49 1.08
CA GLU A 90 -3.36 -8.82 2.23
C GLU A 90 -3.20 -7.81 3.38
N SER A 91 -3.25 -6.52 3.06
CA SER A 91 -3.53 -5.50 4.08
C SER A 91 -5.02 -5.14 4.00
N GLU A 92 -5.75 -5.31 5.10
CA GLU A 92 -7.16 -4.92 5.17
C GLU A 92 -7.29 -3.39 5.01
N PRO A 93 -8.28 -2.87 4.27
CA PRO A 93 -8.45 -1.43 4.10
C PRO A 93 -8.67 -0.72 5.44
N VAL A 94 -7.90 0.34 5.68
CA VAL A 94 -8.07 1.21 6.86
C VAL A 94 -8.92 2.42 6.48
N TYR A 95 -10.05 2.58 7.15
CA TYR A 95 -10.98 3.69 6.92
C TYR A 95 -10.73 4.85 7.87
N GLY A 96 -11.21 6.05 7.49
CA GLY A 96 -10.92 7.28 8.25
C GLY A 96 -11.53 7.32 9.65
N ASP A 97 -12.58 6.54 9.92
CA ASP A 97 -13.16 6.35 11.26
C ASP A 97 -12.30 5.49 12.20
N GLU A 98 -11.27 4.85 11.65
CA GLU A 98 -10.25 4.11 12.40
C GLU A 98 -9.03 4.97 12.75
N LEU A 99 -9.03 6.23 12.30
CA LEU A 99 -7.95 7.18 12.51
C LEU A 99 -8.45 8.36 13.34
N LYS A 100 -7.57 8.93 14.17
CA LYS A 100 -7.80 10.19 14.85
C LYS A 100 -7.72 11.33 13.85
N ASP A 101 -8.54 12.36 14.06
CA ASP A 101 -8.47 13.60 13.28
C ASP A 101 -7.07 14.23 13.37
N GLY A 102 -6.50 14.59 12.24
CA GLY A 102 -5.11 15.06 12.17
C GLY A 102 -4.57 15.21 10.76
N VAL A 103 -3.29 15.58 10.67
CA VAL A 103 -2.52 15.62 9.43
C VAL A 103 -1.27 14.78 9.63
N TYR A 104 -1.07 13.79 8.76
CA TYR A 104 -0.03 12.78 8.90
C TYR A 104 0.79 12.66 7.61
N PRO A 105 2.11 12.43 7.68
CA PRO A 105 2.85 11.97 6.52
C PRO A 105 2.32 10.59 6.09
N VAL A 106 2.22 10.36 4.78
CA VAL A 106 1.79 9.06 4.25
C VAL A 106 2.60 8.69 3.02
N ALA A 107 3.03 7.43 2.92
CA ALA A 107 3.65 6.87 1.74
C ALA A 107 2.56 6.54 0.70
N VAL A 108 2.85 6.87 -0.56
CA VAL A 108 1.94 6.60 -1.67
C VAL A 108 2.68 5.83 -2.74
N GLU A 109 2.14 4.66 -3.08
CA GLU A 109 2.58 3.89 -4.22
C GLU A 109 1.76 4.24 -5.44
N SER A 110 2.41 4.33 -6.60
CA SER A 110 1.75 4.51 -7.88
C SER A 110 2.09 3.34 -8.81
N SER A 111 1.12 2.95 -9.65
CA SER A 111 1.35 1.96 -10.70
C SER A 111 2.35 2.38 -11.79
N SER A 112 2.93 3.58 -11.72
CA SER A 112 3.96 4.02 -12.66
C SER A 112 4.98 4.95 -12.02
N ASN A 113 6.26 4.62 -12.20
CA ASN A 113 7.40 5.43 -11.74
C ASN A 113 7.44 6.82 -12.39
N MET A 114 6.77 7.01 -13.55
CA MET A 114 6.62 8.33 -14.20
C MET A 114 5.64 9.24 -13.48
N PHE A 115 4.74 8.69 -12.65
CA PHE A 115 3.84 9.45 -11.80
C PHE A 115 4.45 9.55 -10.40
N ARG A 116 5.59 10.25 -10.33
CA ARG A 116 6.41 10.32 -9.13
C ARG A 116 5.81 11.30 -8.11
N ILE A 117 5.39 10.76 -6.98
CA ILE A 117 4.99 11.49 -5.78
C ILE A 117 6.21 11.52 -4.86
N THR A 118 6.65 12.70 -4.45
CA THR A 118 7.86 12.85 -3.62
C THR A 118 7.53 12.98 -2.14
N GLU A 119 6.39 13.57 -1.82
CA GLU A 119 5.88 13.76 -0.46
C GLU A 119 4.35 13.68 -0.51
N CYS A 120 3.73 13.25 0.59
CA CYS A 120 2.29 13.26 0.71
C CYS A 120 1.85 13.45 2.16
N GLU A 121 0.86 14.32 2.36
CA GLU A 121 0.21 14.55 3.65
C GLU A 121 -1.25 14.11 3.60
N LEU A 122 -1.63 13.17 4.47
CA LEU A 122 -3.00 12.73 4.69
C LEU A 122 -3.67 13.62 5.74
N THR A 123 -4.81 14.21 5.42
CA THR A 123 -5.70 14.87 6.39
C THR A 123 -6.87 13.94 6.69
N VAL A 124 -7.06 13.63 7.98
CA VAL A 124 -8.23 12.95 8.52
C VAL A 124 -9.08 13.96 9.26
N LYS A 125 -10.37 14.02 8.95
CA LYS A 125 -11.32 14.87 9.66
C LYS A 125 -12.72 14.28 9.63
N ASP A 126 -13.33 14.09 10.81
CA ASP A 126 -14.68 13.55 10.97
C ASP A 126 -14.87 12.24 10.18
N GLY A 127 -13.87 11.35 10.21
CA GLY A 127 -13.85 10.07 9.49
C GLY A 127 -13.67 10.17 7.97
N SER A 128 -13.50 11.38 7.42
CA SER A 128 -13.21 11.62 6.00
C SER A 128 -11.72 11.84 5.78
N MET A 129 -11.18 11.34 4.67
CA MET A 129 -9.77 11.47 4.33
C MET A 129 -9.54 12.19 3.00
N SER A 130 -8.51 13.04 2.96
CA SER A 130 -7.98 13.64 1.74
C SER A 130 -6.48 13.78 1.84
N ALA A 131 -5.76 13.66 0.73
CA ALA A 131 -4.31 13.73 0.72
C ALA A 131 -3.81 14.82 -0.22
N VAL A 132 -2.77 15.55 0.19
CA VAL A 132 -2.03 16.48 -0.67
C VAL A 132 -0.79 15.74 -1.17
N MET A 133 -0.74 15.46 -2.47
CA MET A 133 0.41 14.82 -3.11
C MET A 133 1.31 15.89 -3.72
N THR A 134 2.58 15.89 -3.34
CA THR A 134 3.64 16.71 -3.93
C THR A 134 4.30 15.93 -5.07
N MET A 135 4.32 16.52 -6.26
CA MET A 135 4.81 15.86 -7.47
C MET A 135 6.30 16.12 -7.69
N GLY A 136 7.02 15.10 -8.13
CA GLY A 136 8.43 15.22 -8.53
C GLY A 136 8.65 15.93 -9.87
N GLY A 137 7.59 16.41 -10.52
CA GLY A 137 7.67 17.14 -11.79
C GLY A 137 6.38 17.90 -12.12
N THR A 138 6.45 18.73 -13.14
CA THR A 138 5.37 19.67 -13.54
C THR A 138 4.62 19.23 -14.81
N GLY A 139 4.78 17.96 -15.20
CA GLY A 139 4.27 17.43 -16.47
C GLY A 139 2.77 17.10 -16.49
N TYR A 140 2.08 17.15 -15.35
CA TYR A 140 0.66 16.84 -15.23
C TYR A 140 -0.12 18.07 -14.77
N LEU A 141 -1.26 18.34 -15.41
CA LEU A 141 -2.06 19.55 -15.15
C LEU A 141 -3.30 19.29 -14.31
N LYS A 142 -3.89 18.10 -14.43
CA LYS A 142 -5.11 17.76 -13.71
C LYS A 142 -5.22 16.26 -13.54
N LEU A 143 -5.89 15.86 -12.47
CA LEU A 143 -6.24 14.47 -12.21
C LEU A 143 -7.75 14.29 -12.30
N TYR A 144 -8.17 13.07 -12.59
CA TYR A 144 -9.54 12.61 -12.44
C TYR A 144 -9.51 11.35 -11.58
N MET A 145 -10.32 11.30 -10.52
CA MET A 145 -10.36 10.15 -9.60
C MET A 145 -11.28 9.05 -10.15
N GLY A 146 -10.75 8.31 -11.11
CA GLY A 146 -11.39 7.25 -11.88
C GLY A 146 -10.55 6.96 -13.13
N THR A 147 -11.15 6.39 -14.18
CA THR A 147 -10.43 5.99 -15.41
C THR A 147 -10.35 7.11 -16.44
N GLY A 148 -9.44 6.97 -17.41
CA GLY A 148 -9.18 7.99 -18.43
C GLY A 148 -10.32 8.10 -19.42
N GLU A 149 -11.03 6.99 -19.66
CA GLU A 149 -12.25 6.97 -20.46
C GLU A 149 -13.39 7.76 -19.82
N GLU A 150 -13.53 7.68 -18.50
CA GLU A 150 -14.47 8.52 -17.75
C GLU A 150 -14.04 9.98 -17.77
N ALA A 151 -12.73 10.24 -17.60
CA ALA A 151 -12.17 11.59 -17.61
C ALA A 151 -12.42 12.34 -18.94
N GLN A 152 -12.46 11.63 -20.07
CA GLN A 152 -12.82 12.22 -21.38
C GLN A 152 -14.27 12.72 -21.45
N LYS A 153 -15.17 12.14 -20.65
CA LYS A 153 -16.60 12.47 -20.62
C LYS A 153 -16.97 13.37 -19.43
N ALA A 154 -16.05 13.54 -18.49
CA ALA A 154 -16.24 14.33 -17.29
C ALA A 154 -16.17 15.84 -17.58
N SER A 155 -16.74 16.63 -16.68
CA SER A 155 -16.67 18.09 -16.77
C SER A 155 -15.41 18.61 -16.11
N ASP A 156 -15.00 19.85 -16.44
CA ASP A 156 -13.87 20.49 -15.76
C ASP A 156 -14.06 20.63 -14.24
N GLN A 157 -15.31 20.54 -13.75
CA GLN A 157 -15.61 20.57 -12.33
C GLN A 157 -15.27 19.28 -11.59
N ASP A 158 -15.15 18.17 -12.32
CA ASP A 158 -14.83 16.85 -11.78
C ASP A 158 -13.31 16.60 -11.69
N PHE A 159 -12.50 17.51 -12.22
CA PHE A 159 -11.05 17.40 -12.20
C PHE A 159 -10.44 18.01 -10.94
N VAL A 160 -9.36 17.37 -10.48
CA VAL A 160 -8.47 17.91 -9.46
C VAL A 160 -7.36 18.69 -10.16
N PRO A 161 -7.35 20.04 -10.12
CA PRO A 161 -6.31 20.82 -10.76
C PRO A 161 -5.01 20.77 -9.95
N TYR A 162 -3.89 21.00 -10.62
CA TYR A 162 -2.63 21.23 -9.92
C TYR A 162 -2.67 22.57 -9.17
N VAL A 163 -1.96 22.63 -8.05
CA VAL A 163 -1.64 23.87 -7.34
C VAL A 163 -0.13 24.01 -7.31
N GLU A 164 0.37 25.14 -7.78
CA GLU A 164 1.79 25.46 -7.76
C GLU A 164 2.18 26.11 -6.42
N THR A 165 3.19 25.55 -5.76
CA THR A 165 3.77 26.15 -4.54
C THR A 165 4.68 27.33 -4.90
N LYS A 166 5.18 28.06 -3.89
CA LYS A 166 6.11 29.17 -4.10
C LYS A 166 7.41 28.75 -4.79
N ASP A 167 7.78 27.49 -4.63
CA ASP A 167 9.00 26.91 -5.20
C ASP A 167 8.78 26.30 -6.60
N GLY A 168 7.60 26.52 -7.19
CA GLY A 168 7.25 26.01 -8.53
C GLY A 168 6.85 24.52 -8.54
N VAL A 169 6.70 23.89 -7.38
CA VAL A 169 6.34 22.47 -7.26
C VAL A 169 4.84 22.30 -7.45
N HIS A 170 4.43 21.27 -8.20
CA HIS A 170 3.01 20.97 -8.39
C HIS A 170 2.49 20.05 -7.31
N THR A 171 1.30 20.36 -6.80
CA THR A 171 0.59 19.56 -5.80
C THR A 171 -0.83 19.25 -6.26
N PHE A 172 -1.38 18.11 -5.80
CA PHE A 172 -2.77 17.73 -6.04
C PHE A 172 -3.44 17.34 -4.73
N THR A 173 -4.63 17.87 -4.44
CA THR A 173 -5.44 17.42 -3.30
C THR A 173 -6.46 16.41 -3.77
N VAL A 174 -6.28 15.13 -3.40
CA VAL A 174 -7.16 14.03 -3.81
C VAL A 174 -7.95 13.48 -2.62
N PRO A 175 -9.20 13.05 -2.83
CA PRO A 175 -9.93 12.30 -1.81
C PRO A 175 -9.34 10.90 -1.64
N VAL A 176 -9.36 10.38 -0.41
CA VAL A 176 -8.88 9.04 -0.08
C VAL A 176 -10.05 8.26 0.53
N ALA A 177 -10.45 7.16 -0.10
CA ALA A 177 -11.59 6.36 0.35
C ALA A 177 -11.21 5.43 1.53
N ALA A 178 -10.03 4.82 1.44
CA ALA A 178 -9.41 3.97 2.44
C ALA A 178 -7.90 3.93 2.17
N LEU A 179 -7.11 3.69 3.21
CA LEU A 179 -5.71 3.31 3.07
C LEU A 179 -5.61 1.82 2.75
N ASP A 180 -4.48 1.40 2.20
CA ASP A 180 -4.19 0.04 1.73
C ASP A 180 -5.19 -0.50 0.69
N GLN A 181 -5.95 0.39 0.07
CA GLN A 181 -6.86 0.10 -1.02
C GLN A 181 -6.37 0.74 -2.32
N GLU A 182 -6.46 0.00 -3.42
CA GLU A 182 -6.23 0.54 -4.76
C GLU A 182 -7.28 1.62 -5.10
N ILE A 183 -6.79 2.79 -5.50
CA ILE A 183 -7.58 3.95 -5.92
C ILE A 183 -7.25 4.31 -7.36
N ASP A 184 -8.25 4.26 -8.23
CA ASP A 184 -8.10 4.69 -9.62
C ASP A 184 -7.93 6.21 -9.73
N CYS A 185 -6.95 6.63 -10.52
CA CYS A 185 -6.64 8.01 -10.81
C CYS A 185 -6.09 8.16 -12.22
N SER A 186 -6.68 9.00 -13.05
CA SER A 186 -6.12 9.35 -14.36
C SER A 186 -5.44 10.71 -14.31
N ALA A 187 -4.21 10.78 -14.81
CA ALA A 187 -3.42 12.00 -14.87
C ALA A 187 -3.33 12.54 -16.30
N PHE A 188 -3.70 13.82 -16.49
CA PHE A 188 -3.60 14.47 -17.80
C PHE A 188 -2.20 15.04 -18.03
N SER A 189 -1.50 14.52 -19.03
CA SER A 189 -0.16 14.97 -19.40
C SER A 189 -0.20 16.26 -20.22
N LYS A 190 0.56 17.27 -19.80
CA LYS A 190 0.77 18.52 -20.53
C LYS A 190 1.39 18.28 -21.91
N ASN A 191 2.42 17.45 -21.97
CA ASN A 191 3.25 17.31 -23.18
C ASN A 191 2.61 16.38 -24.23
N LYS A 192 1.80 15.42 -23.78
CA LYS A 192 1.17 14.42 -24.66
C LYS A 192 -0.32 14.68 -24.88
N GLU A 193 -0.89 15.64 -24.15
CA GLU A 193 -2.32 16.00 -24.17
C GLU A 193 -3.24 14.77 -24.05
N LYS A 194 -2.83 13.81 -23.22
CA LYS A 194 -3.48 12.51 -23.05
C LYS A 194 -3.62 12.16 -21.57
N TRP A 195 -4.69 11.44 -21.25
CA TRP A 195 -4.91 10.82 -19.94
C TRP A 195 -4.10 9.54 -19.79
N TYR A 196 -3.48 9.37 -18.62
CA TYR A 196 -2.79 8.16 -18.22
C TYR A 196 -3.43 7.61 -16.96
N ASP A 197 -3.91 6.37 -17.04
CA ASP A 197 -4.48 5.69 -15.89
C ASP A 197 -3.37 5.28 -14.92
N ARG A 198 -3.65 5.54 -13.65
CA ARG A 198 -2.80 5.24 -12.50
C ARG A 198 -3.65 4.56 -11.45
N VAL A 199 -2.99 3.72 -10.68
CA VAL A 199 -3.54 3.18 -9.44
C VAL A 199 -2.66 3.72 -8.32
N LEU A 200 -3.30 4.31 -7.32
CA LEU A 200 -2.65 4.83 -6.12
C LEU A 200 -2.99 3.93 -4.93
N VAL A 201 -2.00 3.68 -4.07
CA VAL A 201 -2.22 3.02 -2.78
C VAL A 201 -1.54 3.87 -1.70
N PHE A 202 -2.35 4.38 -0.77
CA PHE A 202 -1.86 5.12 0.40
C PHE A 202 -1.63 4.12 1.53
N ARG A 203 -0.41 4.03 2.07
CA ARG A 203 -0.02 2.95 2.97
C ARG A 203 -0.28 3.30 4.44
N SER A 204 -1.17 2.57 5.12
CA SER A 204 -1.43 2.82 6.54
C SER A 204 -0.20 2.57 7.42
N GLN A 205 0.65 1.62 7.02
CA GLN A 205 1.90 1.28 7.71
C GLN A 205 2.92 2.42 7.79
N SER A 206 2.74 3.47 6.98
CA SER A 206 3.59 4.66 7.00
C SER A 206 3.10 5.75 7.95
N LEU A 207 1.90 5.60 8.51
CA LEU A 207 1.37 6.52 9.50
C LEU A 207 2.06 6.32 10.85
N PRO A 208 2.19 7.39 11.66
CA PRO A 208 2.58 7.22 13.05
C PRO A 208 1.50 6.43 13.81
N LEU A 209 1.89 5.66 14.82
CA LEU A 209 0.96 4.82 15.56
C LEU A 209 -0.13 5.60 16.29
N ASP A 210 0.20 6.80 16.75
CA ASP A 210 -0.76 7.66 17.44
C ASP A 210 -1.89 8.17 16.52
N ALA A 211 -1.74 8.04 15.20
CA ALA A 211 -2.78 8.35 14.22
C ALA A 211 -3.99 7.41 14.29
N PHE A 212 -3.84 6.21 14.83
CA PHE A 212 -4.93 5.23 14.92
C PHE A 212 -5.82 5.50 16.13
N ALA A 213 -7.12 5.26 15.97
CA ALA A 213 -8.10 5.44 17.03
C ALA A 213 -7.95 4.34 18.11
N ASP A 214 -7.91 4.76 19.37
CA ASP A 214 -7.65 3.87 20.52
C ASP A 214 -8.71 2.75 20.65
N SER A 215 -9.91 2.94 20.10
CA SER A 215 -11.03 2.00 20.22
C SER A 215 -10.90 0.72 19.40
N LYS A 216 -9.94 0.64 18.47
CA LYS A 216 -9.74 -0.54 17.61
C LYS A 216 -8.39 -1.24 17.84
N MET A 217 -7.49 -0.62 18.61
CA MET A 217 -6.21 -1.20 19.00
C MET A 217 -6.37 -1.97 20.31
N THR A 218 -5.82 -3.18 20.39
CA THR A 218 -5.68 -3.87 21.67
C THR A 218 -4.63 -3.10 22.48
N THR A 219 -5.00 -2.42 23.56
CA THR A 219 -4.06 -1.69 24.44
C THR A 219 -3.94 -2.35 25.82
N VAL A 220 -2.98 -1.87 26.62
CA VAL A 220 -2.82 -2.25 28.03
C VAL A 220 -4.13 -2.09 28.81
N GLU A 221 -4.84 -0.98 28.61
CA GLU A 221 -6.11 -0.69 29.26
C GLU A 221 -7.22 -1.65 28.81
N SER A 222 -7.30 -1.94 27.51
CA SER A 222 -8.30 -2.86 26.97
C SER A 222 -8.14 -4.29 27.49
N LEU A 223 -6.87 -4.72 27.66
CA LEU A 223 -6.48 -6.00 28.20
C LEU A 223 -6.54 -6.05 29.74
N LYS A 224 -6.68 -4.89 30.39
CA LYS A 224 -6.65 -4.73 31.86
C LYS A 224 -5.38 -5.32 32.47
N LEU A 225 -4.23 -5.10 31.83
CA LEU A 225 -2.96 -5.52 32.37
C LEU A 225 -2.63 -4.67 33.60
N GLU A 226 -2.18 -5.33 34.65
CA GLU A 226 -1.68 -4.67 35.86
C GLU A 226 -0.18 -4.40 35.71
N ASP A 227 0.35 -3.52 36.56
CA ASP A 227 1.79 -3.29 36.60
C ASP A 227 2.54 -4.61 36.90
N GLY A 228 3.59 -4.86 36.13
CA GLY A 228 4.37 -6.08 36.25
C GLY A 228 5.16 -6.43 35.00
N SER A 229 5.84 -7.57 35.08
CA SER A 229 6.57 -8.15 33.96
C SER A 229 5.76 -9.26 33.31
N TYR A 230 5.82 -9.32 31.99
CA TYR A 230 5.12 -10.26 31.13
C TYR A 230 6.09 -10.79 30.07
N THR A 231 5.73 -11.91 29.46
CA THR A 231 6.29 -12.37 28.20
C THR A 231 5.22 -12.35 27.12
N VAL A 232 5.62 -12.03 25.89
CA VAL A 232 4.72 -11.91 24.74
C VAL A 232 5.46 -12.37 23.47
N GLU A 233 4.80 -13.12 22.61
CA GLU A 233 5.35 -13.48 21.31
C GLU A 233 5.36 -12.26 20.38
N VAL A 234 6.48 -12.07 19.69
CA VAL A 234 6.67 -10.99 18.73
C VAL A 234 7.00 -11.58 17.36
N LYS A 235 6.29 -11.09 16.34
CA LYS A 235 6.58 -11.34 14.94
C LYS A 235 7.30 -10.13 14.35
N LEU A 236 8.38 -10.39 13.60
CA LEU A 236 9.08 -9.39 12.80
C LEU A 236 8.76 -9.60 11.32
N GLU A 237 8.37 -8.53 10.64
CA GLU A 237 8.20 -8.47 9.19
C GLU A 237 9.08 -7.35 8.59
N GLY A 238 9.30 -7.39 7.29
CA GLY A 238 10.09 -6.37 6.57
C GLY A 238 11.59 -6.65 6.44
N GLY A 239 12.35 -5.62 6.07
CA GLY A 239 13.75 -5.73 5.67
C GLY A 239 13.98 -6.75 4.54
N SER A 240 15.09 -7.49 4.60
CA SER A 240 15.41 -8.53 3.61
C SER A 240 14.82 -9.91 3.96
N GLY A 241 13.96 -10.01 4.99
CA GLY A 241 13.46 -11.29 5.53
C GLY A 241 14.50 -12.17 6.24
N ARG A 242 15.73 -11.65 6.44
CA ARG A 242 16.83 -12.40 7.11
C ARG A 242 17.02 -12.03 8.57
N ALA A 243 16.46 -10.89 8.99
CA ALA A 243 16.54 -10.45 10.37
C ALA A 243 15.54 -11.23 11.21
N ALA A 244 15.84 -11.34 12.50
CA ALA A 244 14.96 -11.95 13.49
C ALA A 244 15.11 -11.19 14.81
N VAL A 245 14.09 -11.29 15.65
CA VAL A 245 14.11 -10.88 17.05
C VAL A 245 13.86 -12.09 17.93
N GLU A 246 14.42 -12.11 19.13
CA GLU A 246 14.11 -13.14 20.12
C GLU A 246 12.65 -13.03 20.55
N SER A 247 11.97 -14.18 20.56
CA SER A 247 10.56 -14.31 20.89
C SER A 247 10.36 -15.60 21.70
N PRO A 248 9.59 -15.58 22.81
CA PRO A 248 8.88 -14.43 23.36
C PRO A 248 9.82 -13.38 23.96
N THR A 249 9.43 -12.11 23.88
CA THR A 249 10.15 -10.98 24.49
C THR A 249 9.61 -10.67 25.88
N VAL A 250 10.41 -9.97 26.68
CA VAL A 250 9.98 -9.39 27.96
C VAL A 250 9.22 -8.09 27.70
N LEU A 251 8.07 -7.95 28.36
CA LEU A 251 7.24 -6.77 28.37
C LEU A 251 7.04 -6.29 29.81
N ARG A 252 7.29 -5.01 30.09
CA ARG A 252 7.03 -4.38 31.39
C ARG A 252 5.84 -3.44 31.25
N VAL A 253 4.85 -3.60 32.13
CA VAL A 253 3.72 -2.67 32.27
C VAL A 253 3.93 -1.85 33.53
N GLU A 254 3.92 -0.52 33.39
CA GLU A 254 4.01 0.45 34.49
C GLU A 254 3.13 1.67 34.18
N ASP A 255 2.26 2.06 35.10
CA ASP A 255 1.37 3.22 34.97
C ASP A 255 0.52 3.20 33.68
N GLY A 256 0.05 2.01 33.28
CA GLY A 256 -0.72 1.80 32.06
C GLY A 256 0.09 1.85 30.75
N LYS A 257 1.42 1.99 30.83
CA LYS A 257 2.31 1.98 29.65
C LYS A 257 3.06 0.67 29.56
N ALA A 258 3.22 0.16 28.35
CA ALA A 258 3.99 -1.05 28.10
C ALA A 258 5.34 -0.73 27.41
N LEU A 259 6.40 -1.37 27.88
CA LEU A 259 7.77 -1.29 27.35
C LEU A 259 8.27 -2.70 27.04
N ALA A 260 8.71 -2.96 25.81
CA ALA A 260 9.24 -4.26 25.39
C ALA A 260 10.75 -4.23 25.23
N THR A 261 11.42 -5.31 25.64
CA THR A 261 12.87 -5.50 25.47
C THR A 261 13.17 -6.31 24.20
N ILE A 262 13.32 -5.63 23.07
CA ILE A 262 13.58 -6.27 21.78
C ILE A 262 15.06 -6.65 21.66
N ILE A 263 15.33 -7.95 21.63
CA ILE A 263 16.68 -8.50 21.38
C ILE A 263 16.73 -8.98 19.93
N TRP A 264 17.65 -8.43 19.14
CA TRP A 264 17.84 -8.84 17.74
C TRP A 264 18.61 -10.15 17.65
N GLY A 265 18.49 -10.87 16.54
CA GLY A 265 19.33 -12.03 16.24
C GLY A 265 20.79 -11.70 15.86
N SER A 266 21.21 -10.44 16.03
CA SER A 266 22.56 -9.96 15.71
C SER A 266 22.97 -8.82 16.63
N SER A 267 24.27 -8.69 16.87
CA SER A 267 24.90 -7.58 17.59
C SER A 267 25.16 -6.33 16.73
N ASN A 268 24.72 -6.32 15.47
CA ASN A 268 25.08 -5.29 14.49
C ASN A 268 23.99 -4.25 14.28
N TYR A 269 23.23 -3.93 15.34
CA TYR A 269 22.27 -2.82 15.35
C TYR A 269 22.69 -1.80 16.40
N ASP A 270 22.71 -0.52 16.00
CA ASP A 270 23.19 0.59 16.86
C ASP A 270 22.03 1.27 17.59
N TYR A 271 20.90 1.49 16.89
CA TYR A 271 19.70 2.07 17.47
C TYR A 271 18.43 1.62 16.75
N MET A 272 17.29 1.83 17.41
CA MET A 272 15.96 1.71 16.81
C MET A 272 15.23 3.05 16.80
N LYS A 273 14.25 3.22 15.91
CA LYS A 273 13.27 4.30 15.97
C LYS A 273 11.86 3.74 15.97
N VAL A 274 11.02 4.31 16.83
CA VAL A 274 9.57 4.10 16.88
C VAL A 274 8.93 5.48 16.89
N ASP A 275 7.99 5.74 15.97
CA ASP A 275 7.34 7.05 15.83
C ASP A 275 8.33 8.24 15.82
N GLU A 276 9.44 8.09 15.08
CA GLU A 276 10.57 9.05 14.99
C GLU A 276 11.46 9.20 16.24
N GLU A 277 11.06 8.66 17.40
CA GLU A 277 11.86 8.65 18.62
C GLU A 277 12.98 7.61 18.52
N LYS A 278 14.22 8.00 18.85
CA LYS A 278 15.41 7.15 18.79
C LYS A 278 15.65 6.44 20.14
N PHE A 279 15.80 5.13 20.09
CA PHE A 279 16.12 4.25 21.22
C PHE A 279 17.51 3.66 21.05
N GLU A 280 18.38 3.92 22.04
CA GLU A 280 19.77 3.44 22.06
C GLU A 280 19.87 2.04 22.68
N LEU A 281 21.01 1.37 22.45
CA LEU A 281 21.33 0.07 23.04
C LEU A 281 21.24 0.09 24.58
N ILE A 282 20.63 -0.95 25.15
CA ILE A 282 20.57 -1.15 26.61
C ILE A 282 21.60 -2.15 27.13
N ASN A 283 22.36 -2.80 26.24
CA ASN A 283 23.37 -3.80 26.56
C ASN A 283 24.71 -3.53 25.84
N THR A 284 25.79 -4.07 26.40
CA THR A 284 27.15 -3.95 25.85
C THR A 284 27.73 -5.29 25.40
N GLU A 285 27.07 -6.40 25.70
CA GLU A 285 27.50 -7.76 25.37
C GLU A 285 26.33 -8.56 24.78
N GLY A 286 26.63 -9.48 23.85
CA GLY A 286 25.63 -10.29 23.17
C GLY A 286 25.01 -9.58 21.96
N ASN A 287 23.79 -10.00 21.61
CA ASN A 287 23.06 -9.39 20.51
C ASN A 287 22.47 -8.03 20.90
N SER A 288 22.22 -7.14 19.94
CA SER A 288 21.70 -5.81 20.18
C SER A 288 20.31 -5.87 20.83
N ALA A 289 20.15 -5.20 21.97
CA ALA A 289 18.89 -5.10 22.70
C ALA A 289 18.44 -3.65 22.88
N PHE A 290 17.14 -3.41 22.76
CA PHE A 290 16.50 -2.10 22.88
C PHE A 290 15.26 -2.19 23.75
N GLU A 291 14.97 -1.15 24.52
CA GLU A 291 13.69 -0.99 25.22
C GLU A 291 12.83 0.01 24.45
N ILE A 292 11.68 -0.42 23.93
CA ILE A 292 10.78 0.40 23.11
C ILE A 292 9.36 0.43 23.68
N PRO A 293 8.59 1.51 23.48
CA PRO A 293 7.18 1.54 23.85
C PRO A 293 6.35 0.60 22.98
N VAL A 294 5.37 -0.05 23.61
CA VAL A 294 4.35 -0.85 22.94
C VAL A 294 3.01 -0.14 23.12
N ASN A 295 2.63 0.66 22.12
CA ASN A 295 1.41 1.45 22.15
C ASN A 295 0.15 0.62 21.86
N GLY A 296 0.31 -0.62 21.40
CA GLY A 296 -0.74 -1.63 21.39
C GLY A 296 -0.29 -2.97 20.80
N PHE A 297 -1.20 -3.94 20.86
CA PHE A 297 -1.02 -5.34 20.51
C PHE A 297 -1.85 -5.69 19.28
N ASP A 298 -1.55 -6.84 18.68
CA ASP A 298 -2.21 -7.40 17.51
C ASP A 298 -2.23 -6.46 16.30
N TRP A 299 -1.28 -5.52 16.27
CA TRP A 299 -1.16 -4.48 15.27
C TRP A 299 0.27 -4.41 14.69
N LYS A 300 0.37 -3.94 13.45
CA LYS A 300 1.63 -3.69 12.76
C LYS A 300 2.27 -2.40 13.28
N ILE A 301 3.33 -2.54 14.08
CA ILE A 301 4.12 -1.42 14.61
C ILE A 301 5.32 -1.16 13.68
N PRO A 302 5.32 -0.08 12.89
CA PRO A 302 6.47 0.26 12.06
C PRO A 302 7.64 0.69 12.93
N VAL A 303 8.82 0.13 12.65
CA VAL A 303 10.07 0.51 13.32
C VAL A 303 11.17 0.65 12.29
N ILE A 304 12.17 1.48 12.60
CA ILE A 304 13.41 1.56 11.83
C ILE A 304 14.55 1.05 12.71
N ALA A 305 15.41 0.19 12.18
CA ALA A 305 16.62 -0.23 12.88
C ALA A 305 17.84 0.11 12.03
N ASP A 306 18.84 0.76 12.63
CA ASP A 306 20.10 1.05 11.96
C ASP A 306 21.06 -0.12 12.12
N THR A 307 21.47 -0.71 10.99
CA THR A 307 22.45 -1.78 10.96
C THR A 307 23.82 -1.31 10.49
N ILE A 308 24.84 -1.71 11.23
CA ILE A 308 26.26 -1.46 10.93
C ILE A 308 26.94 -2.66 10.27
N ALA A 309 26.18 -3.74 10.00
CA ALA A 309 26.72 -4.97 9.41
C ALA A 309 27.28 -4.78 7.99
N MET A 310 26.84 -3.74 7.29
CA MET A 310 27.06 -3.56 5.85
C MET A 310 28.06 -2.46 5.51
N SER A 311 29.25 -2.42 6.11
CA SER A 311 30.35 -1.45 5.83
C SER A 311 30.05 0.04 6.02
N ARG A 312 28.77 0.45 5.97
CA ARG A 312 28.18 1.73 6.28
C ARG A 312 26.90 1.48 7.08
N PRO A 313 26.53 2.39 8.00
CA PRO A 313 25.23 2.35 8.67
C PRO A 313 24.09 2.45 7.66
N HIS A 314 23.03 1.66 7.89
CA HIS A 314 21.83 1.66 7.08
C HIS A 314 20.59 1.55 7.97
N GLU A 315 19.71 2.54 7.88
CA GLU A 315 18.36 2.48 8.41
C GLU A 315 17.50 1.55 7.55
N ILE A 316 16.95 0.49 8.15
CA ILE A 316 16.06 -0.46 7.49
C ILE A 316 14.70 -0.43 8.20
N SER A 317 13.62 -0.34 7.43
CA SER A 317 12.25 -0.42 7.93
C SER A 317 11.82 -1.86 8.18
N TYR A 318 11.21 -2.06 9.34
CA TYR A 318 10.61 -3.32 9.78
C TYR A 318 9.22 -3.07 10.38
N THR A 319 8.52 -4.16 10.67
CA THR A 319 7.24 -4.14 11.39
C THR A 319 7.28 -5.17 12.51
N LEU A 320 6.91 -4.76 13.72
CA LEU A 320 6.73 -5.63 14.88
C LEU A 320 5.25 -5.86 15.14
N ILE A 321 4.87 -7.09 15.47
CA ILE A 321 3.50 -7.43 15.88
C ILE A 321 3.60 -8.22 17.19
N PHE A 322 2.97 -7.68 18.25
CA PHE A 322 2.92 -8.30 19.57
C PHE A 322 1.59 -9.04 19.73
N ASP A 323 1.62 -10.37 19.87
CA ASP A 323 0.41 -11.19 19.95
C ASP A 323 -0.15 -11.18 21.39
N SER A 324 -1.24 -10.45 21.60
CA SER A 324 -1.85 -10.30 22.93
C SER A 324 -2.34 -11.62 23.51
N SER A 325 -2.69 -12.61 22.67
CA SER A 325 -3.18 -13.91 23.12
C SER A 325 -2.09 -14.76 23.80
N THR A 326 -0.82 -14.40 23.59
CA THR A 326 0.35 -15.10 24.15
C THR A 326 0.86 -14.48 25.45
N LEU A 327 0.27 -13.37 25.89
CA LEU A 327 0.66 -12.67 27.10
C LEU A 327 0.61 -13.58 28.33
N LYS A 328 1.77 -13.71 28.98
CA LYS A 328 1.91 -14.46 30.24
C LYS A 328 2.67 -13.61 31.23
N ARG A 329 2.17 -13.52 32.46
CA ARG A 329 2.90 -12.83 33.53
C ARG A 329 4.21 -13.58 33.79
N ALA A 330 5.32 -12.86 33.82
CA ALA A 330 6.61 -13.41 34.23
C ALA A 330 6.61 -13.53 35.77
N GLU A 331 7.02 -14.69 36.27
CA GLU A 331 7.14 -14.97 37.71
C GLU A 331 8.40 -14.35 38.32
#